data_AF-T2M6C2-F1
#
_entry.id   AF-T2M6C2-F1
#
_cell.length_a   1.000
_cell.length_b   1.000
_cell.length_c   1.000
_cell.angle_alpha   90.00
_cell.angle_beta   90.00
_cell.angle_gamma   90.00
#
_symmetry.space_group_name_H-M   'P 1'
#
loop_
_entity.id
_entity.type
_entity.pdbx_description
1 polymer ?
#
loop_
_entity_poly.entity_id
_entity_poly.type
_entity_poly.pdbx_seq_one_letter_code
_entity_poly.pdbx_strand_id
1 'polypeptide(L)'
;MDQIKLLYHEVLDETADCIESITSNMFVCGTYQLVENESKRIGTIKLYELVKQQDKIDVITCNEVSTNAVLDMKCFYRENVLSVADSSGNALFYLLENKKLTLQSSLQIDSDSLCLSTDWCKTSNPDTSVFSLSNGELALVKYFGSSNPVLLNKWKAHSLEAWIVAFDNFNSNLFYSGADDCMLKLWDSRAGFHKALITNKEFTMGVCSLQSHKFKENILAVGSYDEHCTLWDNRYLKTPIVKTNLGGGVWRIKWHPNYDNILLTACMHNGFKIVQYMDELSRSTVIHSYNRHSSLAYGVDWLLDYYKGEALEISSGSGQHVVHFAKNFPKWTWQPSEYDLRCLKSISEYIAESQLDNIFKPLLIDLNTCDLSSLKENKFDLILCINMVHITPLKCSESLFAVASTLLKSNGKLITYGPYSVNGLLTPESNVLFDLSLKSQNADWGVRDISYLEGLAKNNNLILRNTVEMPCNNKCLIFVRKLE
;
A
#
# COMPACT_ATOMS: atom_id res chain seq x y z
N MET A 1 -18.14 12.72 0.75
CA MET A 1 -16.79 13.24 0.98
C MET A 1 -16.94 14.71 1.30
N ASP A 2 -16.55 15.12 2.50
CA ASP A 2 -16.39 16.54 2.80
C ASP A 2 -15.49 17.18 1.75
N GLN A 3 -15.79 18.42 1.36
CA GLN A 3 -15.03 19.16 0.36
C GLN A 3 -13.54 19.13 0.73
N ILE A 4 -12.67 18.72 -0.19
CA ILE A 4 -11.23 18.89 -0.03
C ILE A 4 -10.96 20.38 0.07
N LYS A 5 -10.50 20.82 1.23
CA LYS A 5 -10.21 22.22 1.54
C LYS A 5 -8.71 22.39 1.77
N LEU A 6 -8.16 23.45 1.20
CA LEU A 6 -6.84 23.92 1.58
C LEU A 6 -6.92 24.41 3.03
N LEU A 7 -6.27 23.71 3.95
CA LEU A 7 -6.23 24.08 5.37
C LEU A 7 -5.03 24.95 5.71
N TYR A 8 -3.93 24.81 4.97
CA TYR A 8 -2.65 25.40 5.31
C TYR A 8 -1.79 25.61 4.05
N HIS A 9 -0.98 26.67 4.05
CA HIS A 9 0.01 26.98 3.02
C HIS A 9 1.21 27.61 3.70
N GLU A 10 2.40 27.11 3.38
CA GLU A 10 3.68 27.71 3.75
C GLU A 10 4.65 27.58 2.58
N VAL A 11 5.52 28.57 2.44
CA VAL A 11 6.62 28.54 1.47
C VAL A 11 7.90 28.33 2.26
N LEU A 12 8.58 27.22 1.96
CA LEU A 12 9.93 26.95 2.45
C LEU A 12 10.91 27.37 1.34
N ASP A 13 12.01 28.01 1.72
CA ASP A 13 13.07 28.43 0.79
C ASP A 13 13.98 27.23 0.45
N GLU A 14 13.43 26.28 -0.30
CA GLU A 14 14.03 24.98 -0.61
C GLU A 14 13.96 24.69 -2.10
N THR A 15 15.00 24.05 -2.65
CA THR A 15 15.02 23.57 -4.04
C THR A 15 14.49 22.13 -4.12
N ALA A 16 13.27 21.92 -3.63
CA ALA A 16 12.63 20.61 -3.56
C ALA A 16 12.42 19.99 -4.95
N ASP A 17 12.86 18.74 -5.12
CA ASP A 17 12.70 17.95 -6.34
C ASP A 17 11.78 16.74 -6.12
N CYS A 18 11.84 16.14 -4.93
CA CYS A 18 10.95 15.05 -4.56
C CYS A 18 10.57 15.08 -3.07
N ILE A 19 9.44 14.46 -2.76
CA ILE A 19 8.88 14.38 -1.40
C ILE A 19 8.31 12.98 -1.17
N GLU A 20 8.46 12.47 0.04
CA GLU A 20 7.87 11.18 0.46
C GLU A 20 7.33 11.30 1.88
N SER A 21 6.07 10.89 2.09
CA SER A 21 5.46 10.88 3.42
C SER A 21 5.89 9.63 4.21
N ILE A 22 6.26 9.84 5.47
CA ILE A 22 6.70 8.77 6.39
C ILE A 22 5.54 8.34 7.30
N THR A 23 4.88 9.30 7.93
CA THR A 23 3.79 9.09 8.89
C THR A 23 2.65 10.08 8.62
N SER A 24 1.66 10.16 9.51
CA SER A 24 0.59 11.17 9.45
C SER A 24 1.08 12.59 9.74
N ASN A 25 2.29 12.75 10.26
CA ASN A 25 2.85 14.04 10.65
C ASN A 25 4.32 14.21 10.27
N MET A 26 4.92 13.30 9.49
CA MET A 26 6.31 13.41 9.07
C MET A 26 6.46 13.10 7.59
N PHE A 27 7.34 13.84 6.94
CA PHE A 27 7.72 13.65 5.54
C PHE A 27 9.19 13.99 5.32
N VAL A 28 9.77 13.45 4.25
CA VAL A 28 11.12 13.78 3.80
C VAL A 28 11.05 14.54 2.48
N CYS A 29 11.95 15.51 2.31
CA CYS A 29 12.13 16.30 1.11
C CYS A 29 13.55 16.13 0.59
N GLY A 30 13.68 15.77 -0.68
CA GLY A 30 14.95 15.68 -1.39
C GLY A 30 15.12 16.92 -2.27
N THR A 31 16.29 17.54 -2.20
CA THR A 31 16.57 18.78 -2.94
C THR A 31 17.54 18.56 -4.10
N TYR A 32 17.41 19.44 -5.10
CA TYR A 32 18.27 19.48 -6.26
C TYR A 32 18.76 20.90 -6.50
N GLN A 33 20.06 21.09 -6.62
CA GLN A 33 20.65 22.35 -7.06
C GLN A 33 21.82 22.10 -8.00
N LEU A 34 21.80 22.78 -9.15
CA LEU A 34 22.91 22.81 -10.09
C LEU A 34 23.83 23.98 -9.75
N VAL A 35 25.08 23.70 -9.43
CA VAL A 35 26.12 24.71 -9.23
C VAL A 35 26.73 25.03 -10.60
N GLU A 36 26.25 26.10 -11.23
CA GLU A 36 26.56 26.46 -12.63
C GLU A 36 28.07 26.50 -12.93
N ASN A 37 28.88 26.98 -11.98
CA ASN A 37 30.32 27.13 -12.17
C ASN A 37 31.13 25.82 -12.10
N GLU A 38 30.56 24.77 -11.50
CA GLU A 38 31.27 23.50 -11.25
C GLU A 38 30.65 22.31 -12.01
N SER A 39 29.53 22.53 -12.73
CA SER A 39 28.70 21.45 -13.29
C SER A 39 28.33 20.38 -12.25
N LYS A 40 28.33 20.77 -10.97
CA LYS A 40 28.10 19.87 -9.83
C LYS A 40 26.64 19.95 -9.40
N ARG A 41 26.04 18.80 -9.15
CA ARG A 41 24.67 18.68 -8.66
C ARG A 41 24.70 18.34 -7.18
N ILE A 42 24.27 19.28 -6.34
CA ILE A 42 24.25 19.13 -4.88
C ILE A 42 22.82 19.02 -4.38
N GLY A 43 22.63 18.34 -3.24
CA GLY A 43 21.32 18.15 -2.64
C GLY A 43 21.39 17.91 -1.15
N THR A 44 20.21 17.86 -0.55
CA THR A 44 19.98 17.57 0.86
C THR A 44 18.74 16.68 0.98
N ILE A 45 18.75 15.81 1.98
CA ILE A 45 17.56 15.08 2.42
C ILE A 45 17.16 15.70 3.76
N LYS A 46 16.00 16.36 3.78
CA LYS A 46 15.47 17.05 4.95
C LYS A 46 14.24 16.31 5.47
N LEU A 47 14.28 15.93 6.76
CA LEU A 47 13.17 15.31 7.47
C LEU A 47 12.40 16.38 8.23
N TYR A 48 11.11 16.48 7.97
CA TYR A 48 10.21 17.42 8.62
C TYR A 48 9.16 16.72 9.47
N GLU A 49 8.78 17.36 10.56
CA GLU A 49 7.61 17.04 11.37
C GLU A 49 6.59 18.18 11.31
N LEU A 50 5.33 17.82 11.15
CA LEU A 50 4.19 18.71 11.16
C LEU A 50 3.58 18.72 12.56
N VAL A 51 3.65 19.87 13.23
CA VAL A 51 3.02 20.09 14.53
C VAL A 51 1.78 20.94 14.33
N LYS A 52 0.61 20.31 14.45
CA LYS A 52 -0.67 21.00 14.36
C LYS A 52 -0.93 21.79 15.64
N GLN A 53 -1.09 23.09 15.51
CA GLN A 53 -1.68 23.96 16.54
C GLN A 53 -3.14 24.28 16.18
N GLN A 54 -3.82 25.06 17.02
CA GLN A 54 -5.25 25.32 16.89
C GLN A 54 -5.61 25.98 15.54
N ASP A 55 -4.78 26.91 15.05
CA ASP A 55 -5.01 27.67 13.81
C ASP A 55 -3.84 27.63 12.80
N LYS A 56 -2.78 26.87 13.09
CA LYS A 56 -1.59 26.78 12.23
C LYS A 56 -0.97 25.39 12.25
N ILE A 57 -0.16 25.10 11.24
CA ILE A 57 0.73 23.94 11.22
C ILE A 57 2.15 24.50 11.28
N ASP A 58 2.94 24.07 12.26
CA ASP A 58 4.37 24.37 12.27
C ASP A 58 5.12 23.24 11.55
N VAL A 59 6.01 23.59 10.64
CA VAL A 59 6.88 22.65 9.93
C VAL A 59 8.27 22.69 10.59
N ILE A 60 8.61 21.63 11.30
CA ILE A 60 9.85 21.55 12.10
C ILE A 60 10.85 20.65 11.37
N THR A 61 12.03 21.18 11.06
CA THR A 61 13.14 20.36 10.56
C THR A 61 13.71 19.49 11.69
N CYS A 62 13.55 18.18 11.59
CA CYS A 62 14.06 17.22 12.57
C CYS A 62 15.49 16.78 12.28
N ASN A 63 15.81 16.58 11.00
CA ASN A 63 17.12 16.09 10.58
C ASN A 63 17.40 16.54 9.14
N GLU A 64 18.69 16.74 8.83
CA GLU A 64 19.17 17.13 7.51
C GLU A 64 20.44 16.36 7.20
N VAL A 65 20.56 15.88 5.96
CA VAL A 65 21.74 15.17 5.46
C VAL A 65 22.13 15.73 4.10
N SER A 66 23.33 16.28 3.98
CA SER A 66 23.88 16.73 2.69
C SER A 66 24.33 15.54 1.84
N THR A 67 24.06 15.62 0.54
CA THR A 67 24.36 14.57 -0.44
C THR A 67 24.49 15.18 -1.85
N ASN A 68 24.65 14.35 -2.88
CA ASN A 68 24.46 14.78 -4.27
C ASN A 68 22.98 15.11 -4.50
N ALA A 69 22.64 15.84 -5.56
CA ALA A 69 21.25 16.17 -5.84
C ALA A 69 20.36 14.92 -5.88
N VAL A 70 19.20 15.00 -5.25
CA VAL A 70 18.28 13.87 -5.04
C VAL A 70 17.14 13.95 -6.04
N LEU A 71 16.96 12.91 -6.87
CA LEU A 71 16.00 12.90 -7.98
C LEU A 71 14.71 12.14 -7.63
N ASP A 72 14.84 11.11 -6.79
CA ASP A 72 13.69 10.39 -6.26
C ASP A 72 14.03 9.69 -4.96
N MET A 73 12.99 9.46 -4.15
CA MET A 73 13.10 8.70 -2.91
C MET A 73 11.84 7.85 -2.71
N LYS A 74 12.02 6.67 -2.10
CA LYS A 74 10.90 5.79 -1.71
C LYS A 74 11.15 5.12 -0.38
N CYS A 75 10.14 5.18 0.48
CA CYS A 75 10.18 4.49 1.77
C CYS A 75 9.88 3.00 1.62
N PHE A 76 10.71 2.19 2.24
CA PHE A 76 10.43 0.82 2.60
C PHE A 76 9.89 0.77 4.04
N TYR A 77 8.58 0.97 4.17
CA TYR A 77 7.91 1.15 5.46
C TYR A 77 8.06 -0.01 6.45
N ARG A 78 8.32 -1.24 5.99
CA ARG A 78 8.49 -2.39 6.90
C ARG A 78 9.78 -2.31 7.72
N GLU A 79 10.82 -1.67 7.20
CA GLU A 79 12.14 -1.60 7.82
C GLU A 79 12.57 -0.16 8.16
N ASN A 80 11.69 0.84 7.98
CA ASN A 80 12.01 2.26 8.14
C ASN A 80 13.22 2.70 7.30
N VAL A 81 13.40 2.14 6.10
CA VAL A 81 14.50 2.46 5.20
C VAL A 81 14.01 3.37 4.08
N LEU A 82 14.76 4.42 3.77
CA LEU A 82 14.55 5.32 2.64
C LEU A 82 15.56 4.98 1.54
N SER A 83 15.07 4.51 0.40
CA SER A 83 15.87 4.41 -0.83
C SER A 83 15.94 5.78 -1.49
N VAL A 84 17.11 6.14 -1.99
CA VAL A 84 17.38 7.42 -2.65
C VAL A 84 18.13 7.16 -3.96
N ALA A 85 17.64 7.77 -5.03
CA ALA A 85 18.31 7.86 -6.33
C ALA A 85 18.99 9.23 -6.44
N ASP A 86 20.32 9.25 -6.62
CA ASP A 86 21.08 10.49 -6.68
C ASP A 86 21.65 10.82 -8.07
N SER A 87 22.09 12.07 -8.21
CA SER A 87 22.68 12.63 -9.41
C SER A 87 24.11 12.14 -9.73
N SER A 88 24.67 11.23 -8.95
CA SER A 88 25.98 10.59 -9.21
C SER A 88 25.83 9.10 -9.51
N GLY A 89 24.60 8.66 -9.82
CA GLY A 89 24.29 7.30 -10.22
C GLY A 89 24.33 6.28 -9.08
N ASN A 90 24.14 6.76 -7.85
CA ASN A 90 24.12 5.91 -6.65
C ASN A 90 22.69 5.53 -6.25
N ALA A 91 22.57 4.30 -5.76
CA ALA A 91 21.52 3.87 -4.87
C ALA A 91 21.99 4.04 -3.42
N LEU A 92 21.31 4.89 -2.66
CA LEU A 92 21.60 5.11 -1.23
C LEU A 92 20.44 4.58 -0.39
N PHE A 93 20.76 4.01 0.77
CA PHE A 93 19.78 3.45 1.70
C PHE A 93 19.99 4.07 3.09
N TYR A 94 19.03 4.90 3.51
CA TYR A 94 19.06 5.57 4.81
C TYR A 94 18.11 4.89 5.79
N LEU A 95 18.58 4.60 6.99
CA LEU A 95 17.74 4.14 8.08
C LEU A 95 17.13 5.34 8.82
N LEU A 96 15.83 5.31 9.07
CA LEU A 96 15.13 6.28 9.90
C LEU A 96 14.89 5.71 11.29
N GLU A 97 15.62 6.22 12.28
CA GLU A 97 15.44 5.90 13.69
C GLU A 97 15.41 7.17 14.52
N ASN A 98 14.49 7.28 15.46
CA ASN A 98 14.40 8.41 16.40
C ASN A 98 14.44 9.79 15.70
N LYS A 99 13.69 9.93 14.59
CA LYS A 99 13.65 11.15 13.76
C LYS A 99 15.01 11.56 13.19
N LYS A 100 15.91 10.61 12.96
CA LYS A 100 17.22 10.82 12.34
C LYS A 100 17.43 9.85 11.19
N LEU A 101 17.83 10.38 10.04
CA LEU A 101 18.27 9.60 8.89
C LEU A 101 19.77 9.35 9.02
N THR A 102 20.17 8.09 8.88
CA THR A 102 21.58 7.68 8.86
C THR A 102 21.84 6.82 7.64
N LEU A 103 22.86 7.17 6.84
CA LEU A 103 23.24 6.35 5.68
C LEU A 103 23.70 4.99 6.20
N GLN A 104 22.94 3.95 5.86
CA GLN A 104 23.22 2.59 6.32
C GLN A 104 24.09 1.86 5.31
N SER A 105 23.80 2.01 4.01
CA SER A 105 24.59 1.42 2.94
C SER A 105 24.34 2.10 1.60
N SER A 106 25.21 1.87 0.62
CA SER A 106 25.13 2.45 -0.71
C SER A 106 25.72 1.53 -1.78
N LEU A 107 25.35 1.78 -3.03
CA LEU A 107 25.87 1.10 -4.22
C LEU A 107 25.91 2.08 -5.39
N GLN A 108 27.07 2.24 -6.03
CA GLN A 108 27.17 2.97 -7.29
C GLN A 108 26.72 2.06 -8.44
N ILE A 109 25.61 2.40 -9.09
CA ILE A 109 25.03 1.61 -10.19
C ILE A 109 25.74 1.96 -11.52
N ASP A 110 26.03 3.25 -11.72
CA ASP A 110 26.69 3.78 -12.90
C ASP A 110 27.38 5.09 -12.54
N SER A 111 28.66 5.27 -12.86
CA SER A 111 29.39 6.51 -12.54
C SER A 111 29.12 7.64 -13.53
N ASP A 112 28.62 7.31 -14.72
CA ASP A 112 28.55 8.20 -15.88
C ASP A 112 27.11 8.70 -16.12
N SER A 113 26.16 8.15 -15.37
CA SER A 113 24.72 8.36 -15.53
C SER A 113 24.05 8.76 -14.22
N LEU A 114 23.08 9.66 -14.29
CA LEU A 114 22.18 9.96 -13.17
C LEU A 114 21.29 8.77 -12.84
N CYS A 115 21.04 8.55 -11.55
CA CYS A 115 19.94 7.72 -11.07
C CYS A 115 18.68 8.58 -10.95
N LEU A 116 17.63 8.24 -11.71
CA LEU A 116 16.47 9.11 -11.92
C LEU A 116 15.27 8.77 -11.05
N SER A 117 15.00 7.47 -10.83
CA SER A 117 13.89 7.03 -9.99
C SER A 117 14.20 5.72 -9.27
N THR A 118 13.45 5.45 -8.21
CA THR A 118 13.53 4.21 -7.44
C THR A 118 12.14 3.72 -7.03
N ASP A 119 11.97 2.40 -6.89
CA ASP A 119 10.82 1.81 -6.22
C ASP A 119 11.17 0.47 -5.55
N TRP A 120 10.37 0.07 -4.56
CA TRP A 120 10.54 -1.17 -3.81
C TRP A 120 9.52 -2.22 -4.24
N CYS A 121 9.95 -3.47 -4.31
CA CYS A 121 9.05 -4.61 -4.40
C CYS A 121 8.15 -4.64 -3.15
N LYS A 122 6.83 -4.78 -3.33
CA LYS A 122 5.86 -4.73 -2.22
C LYS A 122 5.39 -6.11 -1.75
N THR A 123 5.79 -7.18 -2.44
CA THR A 123 5.29 -8.54 -2.21
C THR A 123 6.40 -9.49 -1.75
N SER A 124 6.72 -10.54 -2.51
CA SER A 124 7.51 -11.69 -2.04
C SER A 124 9.03 -11.46 -1.91
N ASN A 125 9.56 -10.27 -2.20
CA ASN A 125 10.97 -9.92 -2.01
C ASN A 125 11.10 -8.44 -1.63
N PRO A 126 10.62 -8.04 -0.44
CA PRO A 126 10.45 -6.64 -0.10
C PRO A 126 11.78 -5.88 0.10
N ASP A 127 12.88 -6.61 0.19
CA ASP A 127 14.27 -6.13 0.24
C ASP A 127 14.86 -5.81 -1.15
N THR A 128 14.09 -5.98 -2.22
CA THR A 128 14.52 -5.68 -3.59
C THR A 128 13.97 -4.35 -4.06
N SER A 129 14.86 -3.51 -4.59
CA SER A 129 14.56 -2.21 -5.19
C SER A 129 14.94 -2.20 -6.67
N VAL A 130 14.27 -1.35 -7.44
CA VAL A 130 14.54 -1.13 -8.87
C VAL A 130 14.84 0.34 -9.08
N PHE A 131 15.81 0.62 -9.94
CA PHE A 131 16.27 1.97 -10.25
C PHE A 131 16.25 2.21 -11.77
N SER A 132 16.00 3.46 -12.16
CA SER A 132 16.13 3.91 -13.54
C SER A 132 17.29 4.89 -13.72
N LEU A 133 17.90 4.87 -14.90
CA LEU A 133 19.09 5.66 -15.21
C LEU A 133 18.86 6.59 -16.40
N SER A 134 19.55 7.72 -16.40
CA SER A 134 19.52 8.71 -17.51
C SER A 134 20.10 8.19 -18.82
N ASN A 135 20.93 7.16 -18.79
CA ASN A 135 21.38 6.49 -20.01
C ASN A 135 20.34 5.50 -20.58
N GLY A 136 19.11 5.45 -20.05
CA GLY A 136 18.03 4.58 -20.48
C GLY A 136 18.13 3.13 -19.98
N GLU A 137 19.05 2.85 -19.07
CA GLU A 137 19.14 1.55 -18.40
C GLU A 137 18.26 1.49 -17.14
N LEU A 138 17.96 0.26 -16.72
CA LEU A 138 17.35 -0.04 -15.43
C LEU A 138 18.26 -0.98 -14.65
N ALA A 139 18.13 -0.96 -13.32
CA ALA A 139 18.91 -1.81 -12.43
C ALA A 139 18.03 -2.40 -11.32
N LEU A 140 18.24 -3.68 -11.00
CA LEU A 140 17.68 -4.34 -9.82
C LEU A 140 18.76 -4.43 -8.75
N VAL A 141 18.44 -3.95 -7.55
CA VAL A 141 19.36 -3.90 -6.42
C VAL A 141 18.71 -4.58 -5.21
N LYS A 142 19.44 -5.50 -4.60
CA LYS A 142 19.03 -6.16 -3.37
C LYS A 142 19.69 -5.51 -2.16
N TYR A 143 18.87 -5.13 -1.20
CA TYR A 143 19.28 -4.50 0.05
C TYR A 143 19.46 -5.56 1.15
N PHE A 144 20.49 -5.39 1.99
CA PHE A 144 20.85 -6.34 3.06
C PHE A 144 21.12 -5.63 4.40
N GLY A 145 20.35 -4.58 4.71
CA GLY A 145 20.57 -3.83 5.95
C GLY A 145 21.90 -3.08 5.92
N SER A 146 22.72 -3.32 6.94
CA SER A 146 24.08 -2.76 7.08
C SER A 146 25.11 -3.41 6.16
N SER A 147 24.76 -4.53 5.50
CA SER A 147 25.65 -5.14 4.51
C SER A 147 25.54 -4.42 3.17
N ASN A 148 26.58 -4.57 2.35
CA ASN A 148 26.61 -3.95 1.02
C ASN A 148 25.43 -4.42 0.17
N PRO A 149 24.67 -3.49 -0.44
CA PRO A 149 23.67 -3.84 -1.43
C PRO A 149 24.32 -4.53 -2.63
N VAL A 150 23.55 -5.39 -3.29
CA VAL A 150 24.04 -6.17 -4.43
C VAL A 150 23.27 -5.78 -5.68
N LEU A 151 24.00 -5.41 -6.74
CA LEU A 151 23.44 -5.27 -8.08
C LEU A 151 23.07 -6.67 -8.60
N LEU A 152 21.77 -6.97 -8.70
CA LEU A 152 21.28 -8.24 -9.23
C LEU A 152 21.37 -8.23 -10.76
N ASN A 153 20.88 -7.17 -11.38
CA ASN A 153 20.85 -7.01 -12.84
C ASN A 153 20.91 -5.54 -13.23
N LYS A 154 21.42 -5.30 -14.44
CA LYS A 154 21.41 -4.01 -15.12
C LYS A 154 21.22 -4.24 -16.61
N TRP A 155 20.31 -3.51 -17.26
CA TRP A 155 20.01 -3.72 -18.68
C TRP A 155 19.52 -2.45 -19.37
N LYS A 156 19.76 -2.38 -20.68
CA LYS A 156 19.26 -1.32 -21.55
C LYS A 156 17.76 -1.49 -21.79
N ALA A 157 16.97 -0.62 -21.17
CA ALA A 157 15.52 -0.66 -21.25
C ALA A 157 14.97 0.29 -22.31
N HIS A 158 15.56 1.47 -22.45
CA HIS A 158 15.08 2.58 -23.28
C HIS A 158 16.21 3.20 -24.09
N SER A 159 15.89 3.81 -25.23
CA SER A 159 16.90 4.49 -26.07
C SER A 159 17.30 5.86 -25.53
N LEU A 160 16.42 6.47 -24.72
CA LEU A 160 16.61 7.76 -24.06
C LEU A 160 16.43 7.59 -22.54
N GLU A 161 16.51 8.70 -21.80
CA GLU A 161 16.38 8.82 -20.36
C GLU A 161 15.18 8.04 -19.82
N ALA A 162 15.45 7.04 -18.98
CA ALA A 162 14.40 6.28 -18.29
C ALA A 162 13.96 7.05 -17.04
N TRP A 163 13.01 7.97 -17.19
CA TRP A 163 12.55 8.85 -16.11
C TRP A 163 11.94 8.14 -14.92
N ILE A 164 11.27 7.01 -15.14
CA ILE A 164 10.51 6.37 -14.09
C ILE A 164 10.55 4.85 -14.21
N VAL A 165 10.69 4.19 -13.07
CA VAL A 165 10.45 2.76 -12.89
C VAL A 165 9.55 2.56 -11.68
N ALA A 166 8.68 1.55 -11.73
CA ALA A 166 7.79 1.20 -10.61
C ALA A 166 7.54 -0.31 -10.58
N PHE A 167 7.45 -0.88 -9.39
CA PHE A 167 7.01 -2.27 -9.23
C PHE A 167 5.49 -2.39 -9.40
N ASP A 168 5.06 -3.59 -9.78
CA ASP A 168 3.67 -3.98 -9.58
C ASP A 168 3.40 -4.25 -8.09
N ASN A 169 2.28 -3.74 -7.58
CA ASN A 169 1.93 -3.88 -6.16
C ASN A 169 1.48 -5.31 -5.79
N PHE A 170 1.12 -6.14 -6.77
CA PHE A 170 0.55 -7.47 -6.58
C PHE A 170 1.50 -8.59 -7.04
N ASN A 171 2.52 -8.27 -7.85
CA ASN A 171 3.46 -9.25 -8.38
C ASN A 171 4.93 -8.78 -8.29
N SER A 172 5.75 -9.51 -7.51
CA SER A 172 7.16 -9.21 -7.28
C SER A 172 8.06 -9.31 -8.51
N ASN A 173 7.58 -9.95 -9.58
CA ASN A 173 8.35 -10.17 -10.80
C ASN A 173 8.05 -9.13 -11.89
N LEU A 174 6.98 -8.34 -11.71
CA LEU A 174 6.54 -7.37 -12.71
C LEU A 174 6.95 -5.96 -12.32
N PHE A 175 7.45 -5.23 -13.30
CA PHE A 175 7.78 -3.82 -13.15
C PHE A 175 7.56 -3.06 -14.45
N TYR A 176 7.28 -1.78 -14.31
CA TYR A 176 6.95 -0.85 -15.37
C TYR A 176 8.05 0.18 -15.51
N SER A 177 8.33 0.61 -16.73
CA SER A 177 9.26 1.71 -16.97
C SER A 177 8.73 2.68 -18.04
N GLY A 178 9.07 3.95 -17.86
CA GLY A 178 8.71 5.04 -18.74
C GLY A 178 9.93 5.93 -19.02
N ALA A 179 9.99 6.49 -20.23
CA ALA A 179 11.15 7.24 -20.70
C ALA A 179 10.78 8.33 -21.71
N ASP A 180 11.78 9.13 -22.07
CA ASP A 180 11.69 10.16 -23.13
C ASP A 180 11.56 9.60 -24.55
N ASP A 181 11.81 8.30 -24.74
CA ASP A 181 11.54 7.62 -26.00
C ASP A 181 10.05 7.40 -26.28
N CYS A 182 9.18 8.01 -25.48
CA CYS A 182 7.71 7.93 -25.55
C CYS A 182 7.18 6.50 -25.35
N MET A 183 7.97 5.61 -24.75
CA MET A 183 7.56 4.22 -24.50
C MET A 183 7.20 3.99 -23.04
N LEU A 184 6.12 3.23 -22.85
CA LEU A 184 5.82 2.54 -21.59
C LEU A 184 6.13 1.05 -21.78
N LYS A 185 6.92 0.46 -20.89
CA LYS A 185 7.30 -0.96 -20.96
C LYS A 185 6.89 -1.69 -19.70
N LEU A 186 6.37 -2.90 -19.87
CA LEU A 186 6.17 -3.89 -18.80
C LEU A 186 7.21 -4.98 -18.94
N TRP A 187 7.80 -5.38 -17.84
CA TRP A 187 8.87 -6.36 -17.77
C TRP A 187 8.50 -7.48 -16.80
N ASP A 188 9.06 -8.66 -17.02
CA ASP A 188 8.95 -9.81 -16.11
C ASP A 188 10.34 -10.38 -15.84
N SER A 189 10.79 -10.34 -14.60
CA SER A 189 12.12 -10.83 -14.21
C SER A 189 12.34 -12.31 -14.52
N ARG A 190 11.28 -13.11 -14.59
CA ARG A 190 11.34 -14.54 -14.89
C ARG A 190 11.62 -14.80 -16.38
N ALA A 191 11.26 -13.86 -17.24
CA ALA A 191 11.54 -13.92 -18.68
C ALA A 191 12.93 -13.36 -19.05
N GLY A 192 13.69 -12.86 -18.05
CA GLY A 192 14.92 -12.12 -18.25
C GLY A 192 14.70 -10.71 -18.81
N PHE A 193 15.79 -9.99 -19.06
CA PHE A 193 15.75 -8.54 -19.36
C PHE A 193 16.17 -8.17 -20.78
N HIS A 194 16.27 -9.16 -21.67
CA HIS A 194 16.64 -8.93 -23.07
C HIS A 194 15.53 -8.23 -23.88
N LYS A 195 14.27 -8.35 -23.44
CA LYS A 195 13.12 -7.71 -24.07
C LYS A 195 12.01 -7.49 -23.04
N ALA A 196 11.31 -6.37 -23.15
CA ALA A 196 10.08 -6.13 -22.38
C ALA A 196 8.97 -7.10 -22.78
N LEU A 197 8.16 -7.52 -21.79
CA LEU A 197 6.98 -8.35 -22.00
C LEU A 197 5.95 -7.62 -22.87
N ILE A 198 5.74 -6.33 -22.60
CA ILE A 198 4.89 -5.44 -23.40
C ILE A 198 5.61 -4.11 -23.63
N THR A 199 5.47 -3.55 -24.83
CA THR A 199 5.91 -2.19 -25.16
C THR A 199 4.74 -1.42 -25.76
N ASN A 200 4.31 -0.38 -25.07
CA ASN A 200 3.30 0.58 -25.51
C ASN A 200 4.00 1.80 -26.12
N LYS A 201 3.46 2.29 -27.23
CA LYS A 201 4.00 3.41 -28.04
C LYS A 201 2.93 4.48 -28.33
N GLU A 202 1.89 4.55 -27.50
CA GLU A 202 0.74 5.45 -27.72
C GLU A 202 0.97 6.85 -27.15
N PHE A 203 2.03 7.06 -26.37
CA PHE A 203 2.38 8.37 -25.82
C PHE A 203 3.06 9.24 -26.88
N THR A 204 2.75 10.53 -26.87
CA THR A 204 3.34 11.50 -27.82
C THR A 204 4.54 12.25 -27.24
N MET A 205 4.77 12.14 -25.94
CA MET A 205 5.93 12.70 -25.22
C MET A 205 6.37 11.73 -24.11
N GLY A 206 7.46 12.06 -23.42
CA GLY A 206 8.06 11.22 -22.38
C GLY A 206 7.07 10.77 -21.31
N VAL A 207 7.23 9.53 -20.84
CA VAL A 207 6.48 8.97 -19.71
C VAL A 207 7.23 9.30 -18.43
N CYS A 208 6.67 10.16 -17.58
CA CYS A 208 7.38 10.79 -16.46
C CYS A 208 7.04 10.19 -15.10
N SER A 209 5.86 9.58 -14.95
CA SER A 209 5.43 9.02 -13.67
C SER A 209 4.56 7.77 -13.84
N LEU A 210 4.70 6.83 -12.91
CA LEU A 210 4.03 5.52 -12.90
C LEU A 210 3.65 5.15 -11.48
N GLN A 211 2.46 4.56 -11.32
CA GLN A 211 2.11 3.92 -10.07
C GLN A 211 1.08 2.81 -10.26
N SER A 212 1.44 1.59 -9.85
CA SER A 212 0.49 0.48 -9.69
C SER A 212 -0.60 0.88 -8.70
N HIS A 213 -1.84 0.54 -8.98
CA HIS A 213 -2.95 0.82 -8.10
C HIS A 213 -2.80 0.05 -6.78
N LYS A 214 -3.24 0.64 -5.65
CA LYS A 214 -3.05 0.05 -4.31
C LYS A 214 -4.03 -1.06 -3.97
N PHE A 215 -5.26 -0.99 -4.49
CA PHE A 215 -6.38 -1.86 -4.10
C PHE A 215 -6.94 -2.75 -5.21
N LYS A 216 -6.50 -2.53 -6.46
CA LYS A 216 -7.08 -3.14 -7.65
C LYS A 216 -5.93 -3.66 -8.49
N GLU A 217 -5.87 -4.97 -8.61
CA GLU A 217 -4.88 -5.62 -9.46
C GLU A 217 -5.10 -5.18 -10.91
N ASN A 218 -4.02 -5.18 -11.69
CA ASN A 218 -4.01 -4.86 -13.11
C ASN A 218 -4.28 -3.40 -13.49
N ILE A 219 -4.50 -2.50 -12.53
CA ILE A 219 -4.68 -1.07 -12.82
C ILE A 219 -3.36 -0.33 -12.64
N LEU A 220 -2.92 0.37 -13.70
CA LEU A 220 -1.72 1.22 -13.69
C LEU A 220 -2.09 2.67 -14.02
N ALA A 221 -1.66 3.61 -13.18
CA ALA A 221 -1.70 5.03 -13.51
C ALA A 221 -0.38 5.47 -14.15
N VAL A 222 -0.48 6.29 -15.19
CA VAL A 222 0.66 6.78 -15.97
C VAL A 222 0.50 8.27 -16.23
N GLY A 223 1.51 9.06 -15.85
CA GLY A 223 1.62 10.47 -16.18
C GLY A 223 2.67 10.69 -17.27
N SER A 224 2.35 11.51 -18.25
CA SER A 224 3.24 11.86 -19.35
C SER A 224 3.47 13.37 -19.43
N TYR A 225 4.59 13.74 -20.04
CA TYR A 225 4.88 15.11 -20.41
C TYR A 225 3.88 15.67 -21.45
N ASP A 226 3.10 14.80 -22.11
CA ASP A 226 2.00 15.18 -23.02
C ASP A 226 0.79 15.81 -22.34
N GLU A 227 0.92 16.17 -21.05
CA GLU A 227 -0.09 16.78 -20.18
C GLU A 227 -1.24 15.86 -19.74
N HIS A 228 -1.15 14.56 -20.03
CA HIS A 228 -2.19 13.61 -19.66
C HIS A 228 -1.79 12.67 -18.53
N CYS A 229 -2.76 12.40 -17.66
CA CYS A 229 -2.76 11.24 -16.80
C CYS A 229 -3.71 10.18 -17.38
N THR A 230 -3.22 8.96 -17.53
CA THR A 230 -3.94 7.85 -18.12
C THR A 230 -4.00 6.67 -17.16
N LEU A 231 -5.13 5.95 -17.16
CA LEU A 231 -5.23 4.65 -16.49
C LEU A 231 -5.22 3.54 -17.51
N TRP A 232 -4.55 2.44 -17.19
CA TRP A 232 -4.38 1.30 -18.07
C TRP A 232 -4.70 -0.01 -17.34
N ASP A 233 -5.19 -0.99 -18.10
CA ASP A 233 -5.20 -2.39 -17.68
C ASP A 233 -3.88 -3.02 -18.13
N ASN A 234 -3.04 -3.46 -17.19
CA ASN A 234 -1.72 -4.02 -17.51
C ASN A 234 -1.79 -5.34 -18.31
N ARG A 235 -2.95 -6.02 -18.33
CA ARG A 235 -3.20 -7.20 -19.16
C ARG A 235 -3.38 -6.82 -20.63
N TYR A 236 -3.72 -5.57 -20.90
CA TYR A 236 -3.94 -5.03 -22.23
C TYR A 236 -3.51 -3.55 -22.35
N LEU A 237 -2.20 -3.32 -22.45
CA LEU A 237 -1.61 -1.98 -22.61
C LEU A 237 -1.71 -1.42 -24.04
N LYS A 238 -2.83 -1.57 -24.74
CA LYS A 238 -3.01 -1.00 -26.10
C LYS A 238 -3.82 0.28 -26.11
N THR A 239 -4.86 0.35 -25.28
CA THR A 239 -5.71 1.54 -25.16
C THR A 239 -5.92 1.88 -23.69
N PRO A 240 -5.85 3.17 -23.30
CA PRO A 240 -6.11 3.54 -21.92
C PRO A 240 -7.59 3.31 -21.57
N ILE A 241 -7.85 2.96 -20.31
CA ILE A 241 -9.19 2.90 -19.72
C ILE A 241 -9.80 4.30 -19.71
N VAL A 242 -9.00 5.29 -19.31
CA VAL A 242 -9.38 6.70 -19.27
C VAL A 242 -8.14 7.56 -19.51
N LYS A 243 -8.33 8.66 -20.24
CA LYS A 243 -7.31 9.69 -20.50
C LYS A 243 -7.81 11.02 -19.97
N THR A 244 -7.06 11.62 -19.05
CA THR A 244 -7.42 12.87 -18.37
C THR A 244 -6.40 13.93 -18.74
N ASN A 245 -6.82 14.99 -19.41
CA ASN A 245 -5.95 16.16 -19.63
C ASN A 245 -5.88 16.97 -18.33
N LEU A 246 -4.67 17.13 -17.80
CA LEU A 246 -4.41 17.88 -16.58
C LEU A 246 -3.72 19.23 -16.87
N GLY A 247 -3.20 19.44 -18.08
CA GLY A 247 -2.40 20.61 -18.46
C GLY A 247 -1.03 20.61 -17.76
N GLY A 248 0.05 20.94 -18.49
CA GLY A 248 1.43 20.78 -18.01
C GLY A 248 1.85 19.31 -17.82
N GLY A 249 3.14 19.00 -18.01
CA GLY A 249 3.64 17.63 -17.91
C GLY A 249 3.40 16.99 -16.54
N VAL A 250 2.84 15.77 -16.51
CA VAL A 250 2.44 15.07 -15.28
C VAL A 250 3.66 14.36 -14.65
N TRP A 251 4.39 15.10 -13.82
CA TRP A 251 5.71 14.72 -13.31
C TRP A 251 5.69 13.73 -12.14
N ARG A 252 4.65 13.78 -11.30
CA ARG A 252 4.42 12.82 -10.21
C ARG A 252 2.95 12.51 -10.04
N ILE A 253 2.66 11.27 -9.66
CA ILE A 253 1.32 10.78 -9.34
C ILE A 253 1.36 9.94 -8.05
N LYS A 254 0.32 10.08 -7.21
CA LYS A 254 0.17 9.32 -5.97
C LYS A 254 -1.30 8.96 -5.72
N TRP A 255 -1.62 7.67 -5.74
CA TRP A 255 -2.91 7.11 -5.32
C TRP A 255 -3.15 7.43 -3.85
N HIS A 256 -4.36 7.87 -3.55
CA HIS A 256 -4.77 8.13 -2.18
C HIS A 256 -4.59 6.87 -1.32
N PRO A 257 -4.03 6.98 -0.10
CA PRO A 257 -3.70 5.81 0.72
C PRO A 257 -4.92 5.03 1.19
N ASN A 258 -6.11 5.65 1.21
CA ASN A 258 -7.35 5.05 1.73
C ASN A 258 -8.53 5.02 0.73
N TYR A 259 -8.38 5.59 -0.48
CA TYR A 259 -9.47 5.65 -1.46
C TYR A 259 -8.98 5.11 -2.80
N ASP A 260 -9.74 4.18 -3.37
CA ASP A 260 -9.41 3.42 -4.58
C ASP A 260 -9.78 4.13 -5.90
N ASN A 261 -10.12 5.41 -5.81
CA ASN A 261 -10.57 6.20 -6.95
C ASN A 261 -10.09 7.66 -6.89
N ILE A 262 -9.11 7.98 -6.04
CA ILE A 262 -8.56 9.32 -5.90
C ILE A 262 -7.06 9.31 -6.19
N LEU A 263 -6.61 10.20 -7.06
CA LEU A 263 -5.21 10.35 -7.46
C LEU A 263 -4.76 11.81 -7.29
N LEU A 264 -3.62 12.03 -6.63
CA LEU A 264 -2.94 13.31 -6.55
C LEU A 264 -1.87 13.40 -7.62
N THR A 265 -1.75 14.56 -8.27
CA THR A 265 -0.82 14.75 -9.39
C THR A 265 -0.07 16.06 -9.25
N ALA A 266 1.24 16.03 -9.50
CA ALA A 266 2.06 17.22 -9.77
C ALA A 266 2.16 17.44 -11.27
N CYS A 267 1.59 18.54 -11.76
CA CYS A 267 1.61 18.93 -13.16
C CYS A 267 2.62 20.08 -13.29
N MET A 268 3.80 19.79 -13.84
CA MET A 268 5.01 20.61 -13.78
C MET A 268 4.76 22.11 -13.99
N HIS A 269 3.93 22.47 -14.97
CA HIS A 269 3.61 23.86 -15.33
C HIS A 269 2.19 24.31 -14.92
N ASN A 270 1.40 23.46 -14.27
CA ASN A 270 -0.01 23.72 -13.96
C ASN A 270 -0.41 23.24 -12.56
N GLY A 271 0.55 23.34 -11.63
CA GLY A 271 0.36 23.09 -10.20
C GLY A 271 -0.06 21.68 -9.83
N PHE A 272 -0.78 21.57 -8.71
CA PHE A 272 -1.19 20.29 -8.14
C PHE A 272 -2.67 20.04 -8.35
N LYS A 273 -3.06 18.80 -8.66
CA LYS A 273 -4.46 18.43 -8.91
C LYS A 273 -4.85 17.17 -8.20
N ILE A 274 -6.11 17.10 -7.80
CA ILE A 274 -6.71 15.87 -7.29
C ILE A 274 -7.77 15.43 -8.28
N VAL A 275 -7.57 14.23 -8.82
CA VAL A 275 -8.43 13.60 -9.81
C VAL A 275 -9.25 12.53 -9.11
N GLN A 276 -10.57 12.58 -9.28
CA GLN A 276 -11.48 11.53 -8.89
C GLN A 276 -11.90 10.73 -10.10
N TYR A 277 -11.83 9.41 -9.97
CA TYR A 277 -12.31 8.45 -10.95
C TYR A 277 -13.68 7.91 -10.54
N MET A 278 -14.54 7.72 -11.52
CA MET A 278 -15.94 7.31 -11.37
C MET A 278 -16.24 6.15 -12.32
N ASP A 279 -17.39 5.52 -12.14
CA ASP A 279 -17.91 4.50 -13.06
C ASP A 279 -16.88 3.39 -13.33
N GLU A 280 -16.44 2.74 -12.24
CA GLU A 280 -15.40 1.70 -12.28
C GLU A 280 -14.09 2.16 -12.94
N LEU A 281 -13.72 3.43 -12.71
CA LEU A 281 -12.52 4.10 -13.23
C LEU A 281 -12.57 4.48 -14.71
N SER A 282 -13.71 4.31 -15.39
CA SER A 282 -13.86 4.64 -16.82
C SER A 282 -14.03 6.14 -17.10
N ARG A 283 -14.34 6.95 -16.07
CA ARG A 283 -14.43 8.41 -16.18
C ARG A 283 -13.63 9.09 -15.09
N SER A 284 -13.17 10.30 -15.38
CA SER A 284 -12.40 11.13 -14.45
C SER A 284 -12.94 12.56 -14.35
N THR A 285 -12.68 13.19 -13.21
CA THR A 285 -12.93 14.62 -12.99
C THR A 285 -11.88 15.19 -12.06
N VAL A 286 -11.45 16.43 -12.32
CA VAL A 286 -10.59 17.16 -11.38
C VAL A 286 -11.49 17.73 -10.28
N ILE A 287 -11.30 17.30 -9.04
CA ILE A 287 -12.10 17.75 -7.88
C ILE A 287 -11.42 18.86 -7.08
N HIS A 288 -10.11 19.06 -7.27
CA HIS A 288 -9.36 20.16 -6.66
C HIS A 288 -8.16 20.54 -7.52
N SER A 289 -7.80 21.82 -7.51
CA SER A 289 -6.57 22.35 -8.11
C SER A 289 -5.92 23.33 -7.15
N TYR A 290 -4.59 23.27 -7.06
CA TYR A 290 -3.79 24.20 -6.30
C TYR A 290 -2.74 24.82 -7.21
N ASN A 291 -2.83 26.14 -7.40
CA ASN A 291 -1.99 26.93 -8.31
C ASN A 291 -1.44 28.19 -7.62
N ARG A 292 -1.26 28.17 -6.28
CA ARG A 292 -0.82 29.33 -5.49
C ARG A 292 0.71 29.47 -5.40
N HIS A 293 1.44 28.88 -6.35
CA HIS A 293 2.91 28.92 -6.43
C HIS A 293 3.34 29.37 -7.82
N SER A 294 4.55 29.90 -7.94
CA SER A 294 5.16 30.32 -9.21
C SER A 294 6.24 29.37 -9.73
N SER A 295 6.66 28.41 -8.89
CA SER A 295 7.67 27.40 -9.23
C SER A 295 7.07 26.20 -9.99
N LEU A 296 7.95 25.35 -10.51
CA LEU A 296 7.56 24.07 -11.11
C LEU A 296 7.05 23.09 -10.05
N ALA A 297 6.04 22.30 -10.39
CA ALA A 297 5.46 21.29 -9.53
C ALA A 297 6.13 19.93 -9.75
N TYR A 298 7.15 19.61 -8.94
CA TYR A 298 7.88 18.34 -9.05
C TYR A 298 7.45 17.26 -8.06
N GLY A 299 7.10 17.59 -6.81
CA GLY A 299 6.82 16.61 -5.76
C GLY A 299 5.42 16.71 -5.18
N VAL A 300 4.75 15.57 -4.97
CA VAL A 300 3.51 15.45 -4.19
C VAL A 300 3.49 14.16 -3.41
N ASP A 301 2.88 14.17 -2.21
CA ASP A 301 2.52 12.94 -1.51
C ASP A 301 1.33 13.15 -0.56
N TRP A 302 0.75 12.03 -0.12
CA TRP A 302 -0.27 11.99 0.92
C TRP A 302 0.36 11.65 2.26
N LEU A 303 0.17 12.50 3.28
CA LEU A 303 0.51 12.14 4.65
C LEU A 303 -0.16 10.80 5.01
N LEU A 304 0.63 9.90 5.56
CA LEU A 304 0.21 8.54 5.85
C LEU A 304 -0.56 8.50 7.15
N ASP A 305 -1.81 8.94 7.08
CA ASP A 305 -2.80 8.52 8.05
C ASP A 305 -3.36 7.16 7.63
N TYR A 306 -2.58 6.10 7.87
CA TYR A 306 -3.13 4.75 7.87
C TYR A 306 -4.37 4.78 8.75
N TYR A 307 -5.49 4.36 8.17
CA TYR A 307 -6.79 4.38 8.82
C TYR A 307 -6.64 3.88 10.26
N LYS A 308 -6.90 4.72 11.26
CA LYS A 308 -7.04 4.25 12.64
C LYS A 308 -8.28 3.39 12.67
N GLY A 309 -8.17 2.19 13.23
CA GLY A 309 -9.30 1.28 13.32
C GLY A 309 -9.28 0.52 14.63
N GLU A 310 -10.46 0.07 15.04
CA GLU A 310 -10.61 -0.86 16.15
C GLU A 310 -10.99 -2.23 15.56
N ALA A 311 -10.18 -3.25 15.84
CA ALA A 311 -10.43 -4.62 15.42
C ALA A 311 -10.81 -5.51 16.60
N LEU A 312 -11.80 -6.37 16.42
CA LEU A 312 -12.10 -7.50 17.30
C LEU A 312 -11.71 -8.78 16.56
N GLU A 313 -10.80 -9.57 17.12
CA GLU A 313 -10.54 -10.91 16.62
C GLU A 313 -11.35 -11.92 17.43
N ILE A 314 -12.23 -12.65 16.76
CA ILE A 314 -13.05 -13.71 17.34
C ILE A 314 -12.36 -15.05 17.08
N SER A 315 -12.11 -15.78 18.17
CA SER A 315 -11.34 -17.02 18.18
C SER A 315 -9.89 -16.81 17.73
N SER A 316 -9.16 -16.05 18.55
CA SER A 316 -7.74 -15.71 18.34
C SER A 316 -6.79 -16.91 18.44
N GLY A 317 -7.26 -18.08 18.90
CA GLY A 317 -6.46 -19.29 19.01
C GLY A 317 -5.23 -19.07 19.90
N SER A 318 -4.04 -19.35 19.38
CA SER A 318 -2.80 -19.15 20.14
C SER A 318 -2.45 -17.68 20.41
N GLY A 319 -2.96 -16.74 19.61
CA GLY A 319 -2.57 -15.32 19.64
C GLY A 319 -1.51 -14.92 18.62
N GLN A 320 -1.01 -15.84 17.80
CA GLN A 320 -0.02 -15.53 16.76
C GLN A 320 -0.56 -14.54 15.71
N HIS A 321 -1.82 -14.69 15.30
CA HIS A 321 -2.44 -13.81 14.31
C HIS A 321 -2.63 -12.40 14.83
N VAL A 322 -3.23 -12.20 16.03
CA VAL A 322 -3.40 -10.85 16.59
C VAL A 322 -2.07 -10.11 16.72
N VAL A 323 -1.01 -10.78 17.17
CA VAL A 323 0.33 -10.16 17.27
C VAL A 323 0.88 -9.82 15.87
N HIS A 324 0.74 -10.73 14.91
CA HIS A 324 1.17 -10.48 13.53
C HIS A 324 0.47 -9.27 12.92
N PHE A 325 -0.86 -9.18 13.06
CA PHE A 325 -1.62 -8.06 12.53
C PHE A 325 -1.32 -6.76 13.29
N ALA A 326 -1.30 -6.79 14.63
CA ALA A 326 -0.99 -5.62 15.44
C ALA A 326 0.36 -4.98 15.10
N LYS A 327 1.39 -5.80 14.82
CA LYS A 327 2.70 -5.34 14.34
C LYS A 327 2.62 -4.63 12.98
N ASN A 328 1.79 -5.13 12.06
CA ASN A 328 1.66 -4.59 10.69
C ASN A 328 0.63 -3.46 10.58
N PHE A 329 -0.22 -3.27 11.60
CA PHE A 329 -1.25 -2.24 11.67
C PHE A 329 -1.09 -1.43 12.97
N PRO A 330 -0.01 -0.65 13.14
CA PRO A 330 0.33 0.01 14.40
C PRO A 330 -0.68 1.08 14.84
N LYS A 331 -1.48 1.61 13.91
CA LYS A 331 -2.57 2.55 14.21
C LYS A 331 -3.90 1.86 14.54
N TRP A 332 -3.97 0.54 14.47
CA TRP A 332 -5.15 -0.22 14.86
C TRP A 332 -5.00 -0.73 16.29
N THR A 333 -6.09 -0.67 17.04
CA THR A 333 -6.17 -1.36 18.33
C THR A 333 -6.86 -2.70 18.15
N TRP A 334 -6.28 -3.73 18.74
CA TRP A 334 -6.73 -5.11 18.57
C TRP A 334 -7.30 -5.63 19.88
N GLN A 335 -8.55 -6.07 19.85
CA GLN A 335 -9.19 -6.80 20.93
C GLN A 335 -9.24 -8.28 20.57
N PRO A 336 -8.30 -9.11 21.06
CA PRO A 336 -8.41 -10.55 20.89
C PRO A 336 -9.53 -11.11 21.78
N SER A 337 -10.12 -12.22 21.35
CA SER A 337 -11.10 -12.96 22.14
C SER A 337 -11.08 -14.44 21.83
N GLU A 338 -11.42 -15.25 22.83
CA GLU A 338 -11.42 -16.71 22.70
C GLU A 338 -12.36 -17.36 23.71
N TYR A 339 -12.88 -18.53 23.37
CA TYR A 339 -13.72 -19.35 24.24
C TYR A 339 -12.87 -20.24 25.17
N ASP A 340 -11.77 -20.80 24.65
CA ASP A 340 -10.89 -21.68 25.42
C ASP A 340 -9.97 -20.89 26.36
N LEU A 341 -10.14 -21.11 27.67
CA LEU A 341 -9.32 -20.49 28.72
C LEU A 341 -7.81 -20.76 28.54
N ARG A 342 -7.41 -21.90 27.96
CA ARG A 342 -6.01 -22.22 27.69
C ARG A 342 -5.42 -21.30 26.63
N CYS A 343 -6.22 -20.99 25.61
CA CYS A 343 -5.84 -20.08 24.55
C CYS A 343 -5.77 -18.63 25.04
N LEU A 344 -6.64 -18.20 25.95
CA LEU A 344 -6.53 -16.88 26.60
C LEU A 344 -5.17 -16.67 27.30
N LYS A 345 -4.67 -17.72 27.96
CA LYS A 345 -3.33 -17.70 28.55
C LYS A 345 -2.23 -17.61 27.46
N SER A 346 -2.31 -18.43 26.42
CA SER A 346 -1.40 -18.38 25.27
C SER A 346 -1.36 -16.99 24.63
N ILE A 347 -2.51 -16.38 24.37
CA ILE A 347 -2.60 -15.03 23.78
C ILE A 347 -1.92 -14.00 24.68
N SER A 348 -2.14 -14.08 25.99
CA SER A 348 -1.51 -13.17 26.95
C SER A 348 0.02 -13.30 26.96
N GLU A 349 0.56 -14.50 26.79
CA GLU A 349 2.00 -14.76 26.69
C GLU A 349 2.58 -14.20 25.39
N TYR A 350 1.93 -14.44 24.24
CA TYR A 350 2.33 -13.85 22.95
C TYR A 350 2.32 -12.31 22.96
N ILE A 351 1.31 -11.70 23.59
CA ILE A 351 1.24 -10.24 23.74
C ILE A 351 2.44 -9.74 24.56
N ALA A 352 2.71 -10.38 25.71
CA ALA A 352 3.81 -9.98 26.59
C ALA A 352 5.19 -10.09 25.91
N GLU A 353 5.41 -11.14 25.12
CA GLU A 353 6.64 -11.33 24.34
C GLU A 353 6.79 -10.29 23.22
N SER A 354 5.69 -9.91 22.57
CA SER A 354 5.70 -8.99 21.41
C SER A 354 6.06 -7.53 21.75
N GLN A 355 5.88 -7.12 23.01
CA GLN A 355 6.06 -5.74 23.48
C GLN A 355 5.23 -4.69 22.72
N LEU A 356 4.10 -5.11 22.12
CA LEU A 356 3.18 -4.22 21.42
C LEU A 356 2.20 -3.56 22.40
N ASP A 357 1.95 -2.26 22.22
CA ASP A 357 1.06 -1.45 23.05
C ASP A 357 -0.36 -1.31 22.47
N ASN A 358 -0.57 -1.82 21.25
CA ASN A 358 -1.82 -1.71 20.50
C ASN A 358 -2.69 -2.98 20.55
N ILE A 359 -2.45 -3.88 21.52
CA ILE A 359 -3.26 -5.09 21.76
C ILE A 359 -3.84 -5.05 23.18
N PHE A 360 -5.16 -5.21 23.29
CA PHE A 360 -5.85 -5.33 24.58
C PHE A 360 -5.70 -6.74 25.17
N LYS A 361 -5.95 -6.86 26.48
CA LYS A 361 -6.07 -8.17 27.14
C LYS A 361 -7.17 -8.99 26.46
N PRO A 362 -6.96 -10.30 26.24
CA PRO A 362 -7.94 -11.12 25.55
C PRO A 362 -9.22 -11.28 26.38
N LEU A 363 -10.36 -11.25 25.70
CA LEU A 363 -11.68 -11.43 26.32
C LEU A 363 -12.16 -12.87 26.19
N LEU A 364 -12.76 -13.40 27.25
CA LEU A 364 -13.54 -14.63 27.16
C LEU A 364 -14.86 -14.33 26.44
N ILE A 365 -15.04 -14.87 25.24
CA ILE A 365 -16.28 -14.74 24.49
C ILE A 365 -16.78 -16.13 24.10
N ASP A 366 -17.99 -16.44 24.55
CA ASP A 366 -18.72 -17.63 24.12
C ASP A 366 -19.84 -17.23 23.15
N LEU A 367 -19.69 -17.61 21.89
CA LEU A 367 -20.71 -17.35 20.87
C LEU A 367 -21.98 -18.19 21.05
N ASN A 368 -21.99 -19.20 21.93
CA ASN A 368 -23.21 -19.93 22.24
C ASN A 368 -24.16 -19.13 23.14
N THR A 369 -23.60 -18.28 24.01
CA THR A 369 -24.34 -17.41 24.93
C THR A 369 -24.49 -15.99 24.39
N CYS A 370 -23.61 -15.57 23.48
CA CYS A 370 -23.54 -14.21 22.94
C CYS A 370 -23.44 -13.14 24.05
N ASP A 371 -22.75 -13.45 25.15
CA ASP A 371 -22.47 -12.45 26.18
C ASP A 371 -21.45 -11.43 25.66
N LEU A 372 -21.98 -10.29 25.22
CA LEU A 372 -21.21 -9.15 24.71
C LEU A 372 -21.15 -8.00 25.73
N SER A 373 -21.50 -8.25 27.00
CA SER A 373 -21.61 -7.19 28.02
C SER A 373 -20.32 -6.36 28.21
N SER A 374 -19.17 -6.95 27.92
CA SER A 374 -17.85 -6.29 27.97
C SER A 374 -17.52 -5.45 26.74
N LEU A 375 -18.34 -5.52 25.68
CA LEU A 375 -18.12 -4.86 24.40
C LEU A 375 -19.20 -3.80 24.13
N LYS A 376 -18.76 -2.66 23.61
CA LYS A 376 -19.65 -1.57 23.22
C LYS A 376 -20.18 -1.83 21.81
N GLU A 377 -21.47 -1.61 21.60
CA GLU A 377 -22.09 -1.60 20.27
C GLU A 377 -21.44 -0.55 19.37
N ASN A 378 -21.46 -0.80 18.06
CA ASN A 378 -20.93 0.12 17.05
C ASN A 378 -19.48 0.59 17.31
N LYS A 379 -18.64 -0.27 17.88
CA LYS A 379 -17.25 0.05 18.25
C LYS A 379 -16.23 -0.30 17.17
N PHE A 380 -16.39 -1.43 16.48
CA PHE A 380 -15.29 -1.99 15.68
C PHE A 380 -15.42 -1.63 14.20
N ASP A 381 -14.30 -1.31 13.58
CA ASP A 381 -14.18 -1.14 12.12
C ASP A 381 -13.98 -2.48 11.41
N LEU A 382 -13.43 -3.46 12.14
CA LEU A 382 -13.17 -4.82 11.68
C LEU A 382 -13.54 -5.83 12.75
N ILE A 383 -14.23 -6.89 12.35
CA ILE A 383 -14.26 -8.16 13.06
C ILE A 383 -13.54 -9.19 12.19
N LEU A 384 -12.54 -9.83 12.74
CA LEU A 384 -11.75 -10.86 12.08
C LEU A 384 -12.04 -12.22 12.70
N CYS A 385 -12.26 -13.23 11.86
CA CYS A 385 -12.53 -14.59 12.31
C CYS A 385 -11.82 -15.60 11.39
N ILE A 386 -10.85 -16.33 11.93
CA ILE A 386 -9.99 -17.21 11.14
C ILE A 386 -10.27 -18.66 11.52
N ASN A 387 -10.71 -19.46 10.55
CA ASN A 387 -11.06 -20.89 10.63
C ASN A 387 -12.20 -21.29 11.58
N MET A 388 -12.56 -20.47 12.57
CA MET A 388 -13.55 -20.81 13.61
C MET A 388 -14.88 -21.29 13.05
N VAL A 389 -15.39 -20.67 11.98
CA VAL A 389 -16.71 -21.00 11.41
C VAL A 389 -16.85 -22.46 10.97
N HIS A 390 -15.73 -23.18 10.78
CA HIS A 390 -15.70 -24.58 10.38
C HIS A 390 -15.49 -25.56 11.56
N ILE A 391 -14.73 -25.14 12.57
CA ILE A 391 -14.33 -25.95 13.74
C ILE A 391 -15.23 -25.71 14.96
N THR A 392 -16.46 -25.27 14.72
CA THR A 392 -17.46 -24.98 15.76
C THR A 392 -18.86 -25.40 15.29
N PRO A 393 -19.81 -25.60 16.20
CA PRO A 393 -21.21 -25.85 15.83
C PRO A 393 -21.78 -24.73 14.95
N LEU A 394 -22.76 -25.07 14.11
CA LEU A 394 -23.38 -24.12 13.17
C LEU A 394 -23.89 -22.84 13.86
N LYS A 395 -24.43 -22.98 15.08
CA LYS A 395 -24.89 -21.88 15.93
C LYS A 395 -23.81 -20.81 16.15
N CYS A 396 -22.53 -21.17 16.27
CA CYS A 396 -21.45 -20.20 16.41
C CYS A 396 -21.30 -19.32 15.16
N SER A 397 -21.54 -19.87 13.97
CA SER A 397 -21.56 -19.07 12.75
C SER A 397 -22.74 -18.10 12.75
N GLU A 398 -23.94 -18.54 13.12
CA GLU A 398 -25.13 -17.68 13.23
C GLU A 398 -24.89 -16.53 14.22
N SER A 399 -24.39 -16.86 15.41
CA SER A 399 -24.01 -15.91 16.44
C SER A 399 -22.94 -14.94 15.96
N LEU A 400 -21.91 -15.38 15.24
CA LEU A 400 -20.88 -14.50 14.69
C LEU A 400 -21.47 -13.38 13.83
N PHE A 401 -22.44 -13.69 12.96
CA PHE A 401 -23.10 -12.68 12.13
C PHE A 401 -23.99 -11.74 12.96
N ALA A 402 -24.67 -12.24 14.00
CA ALA A 402 -25.43 -11.41 14.93
C ALA A 402 -24.52 -10.46 15.71
N VAL A 403 -23.43 -10.97 16.29
CA VAL A 403 -22.38 -10.17 16.96
C VAL A 403 -21.83 -9.11 16.01
N ALA A 404 -21.56 -9.48 14.76
CA ALA A 404 -21.08 -8.55 13.76
C ALA A 404 -22.09 -7.42 13.48
N SER A 405 -23.38 -7.73 13.32
CA SER A 405 -24.41 -6.70 13.14
C SER A 405 -24.47 -5.71 14.31
N THR A 406 -24.25 -6.16 15.54
CA THR A 406 -24.31 -5.30 16.73
C THR A 406 -23.05 -4.45 16.91
N LEU A 407 -21.88 -5.04 16.70
CA LEU A 407 -20.62 -4.41 17.11
C LEU A 407 -19.96 -3.54 16.02
N LEU A 408 -20.31 -3.69 14.74
CA LEU A 408 -19.46 -3.26 13.61
C LEU A 408 -19.45 -1.80 13.14
N LYS A 409 -19.89 -0.74 13.80
CA LYS A 409 -20.04 0.59 13.13
C LYS A 409 -20.83 0.52 11.80
N SER A 410 -21.09 1.66 11.19
CA SER A 410 -21.55 1.69 9.80
C SER A 410 -20.36 1.47 8.85
N ASN A 411 -20.53 0.66 7.80
CA ASN A 411 -19.48 0.25 6.84
C ASN A 411 -18.30 -0.56 7.42
N GLY A 412 -18.38 -1.00 8.68
CA GLY A 412 -17.41 -1.93 9.25
C GLY A 412 -17.49 -3.29 8.57
N LYS A 413 -16.40 -4.05 8.68
CA LYS A 413 -16.21 -5.30 7.93
C LYS A 413 -16.14 -6.50 8.86
N LEU A 414 -16.87 -7.56 8.51
CA LEU A 414 -16.59 -8.91 9.02
C LEU A 414 -15.76 -9.62 7.96
N ILE A 415 -14.55 -10.05 8.34
CA ILE A 415 -13.69 -10.88 7.48
C ILE A 415 -13.62 -12.28 8.07
N THR A 416 -14.00 -13.27 7.27
CA THR A 416 -13.84 -14.68 7.63
C THR A 416 -12.83 -15.36 6.70
N TYR A 417 -11.97 -16.20 7.26
CA TYR A 417 -11.00 -16.98 6.50
C TYR A 417 -11.17 -18.48 6.74
N GLY A 418 -11.06 -19.28 5.68
CA GLY A 418 -11.04 -20.74 5.77
C GLY A 418 -11.39 -21.43 4.45
N PRO A 419 -11.54 -22.76 4.46
CA PRO A 419 -12.07 -23.52 3.31
C PRO A 419 -13.58 -23.37 3.23
N TYR A 420 -14.12 -23.08 2.04
CA TYR A 420 -15.58 -22.95 1.83
C TYR A 420 -16.06 -23.79 0.65
N SER A 421 -17.26 -24.34 0.78
CA SER A 421 -18.01 -24.86 -0.38
C SER A 421 -18.72 -23.72 -1.10
N VAL A 422 -18.96 -23.91 -2.39
CA VAL A 422 -19.64 -22.93 -3.25
C VAL A 422 -20.87 -23.59 -3.85
N ASN A 423 -22.06 -23.12 -3.49
CA ASN A 423 -23.35 -23.66 -3.96
C ASN A 423 -23.49 -25.17 -3.71
N GLY A 424 -23.08 -25.61 -2.53
CA GLY A 424 -23.08 -27.02 -2.09
C GLY A 424 -21.91 -27.84 -2.62
N LEU A 425 -21.09 -27.31 -3.53
CA LEU A 425 -19.93 -28.02 -4.07
C LEU A 425 -18.68 -27.73 -3.22
N LEU A 426 -18.15 -28.76 -2.58
CA LEU A 426 -16.90 -28.70 -1.84
C LEU A 426 -15.74 -29.28 -2.66
N THR A 427 -14.80 -28.42 -3.03
CA THR A 427 -13.59 -28.77 -3.78
C THR A 427 -12.39 -27.97 -3.25
N PRO A 428 -11.15 -28.42 -3.48
CA PRO A 428 -10.75 -29.71 -4.05
C PRO A 428 -10.84 -30.85 -3.01
N GLU A 429 -10.39 -32.06 -3.38
CA GLU A 429 -10.43 -33.26 -2.51
C GLU A 429 -9.82 -33.03 -1.12
N SER A 430 -8.78 -32.20 -1.02
CA SER A 430 -8.20 -31.82 0.29
C SER A 430 -9.23 -31.18 1.22
N ASN A 431 -10.13 -30.35 0.71
CA ASN A 431 -11.18 -29.71 1.50
C ASN A 431 -12.30 -30.69 1.85
N VAL A 432 -12.59 -31.66 0.98
CA VAL A 432 -13.54 -32.76 1.26
C VAL A 432 -13.03 -33.63 2.40
N LEU A 433 -11.75 -34.04 2.34
CA LEU A 433 -11.11 -34.83 3.40
C LEU A 433 -11.04 -34.03 4.71
N PHE A 434 -10.78 -32.73 4.64
CA PHE A 434 -10.81 -31.85 5.80
C PHE A 434 -12.20 -31.80 6.44
N ASP A 435 -13.27 -31.62 5.65
CA ASP A 435 -14.66 -31.63 6.14
C ASP A 435 -15.04 -32.96 6.82
N LEU A 436 -14.65 -34.10 6.22
CA LEU A 436 -14.86 -35.43 6.81
C LEU A 436 -14.10 -35.57 8.14
N SER A 437 -12.86 -35.09 8.20
CA SER A 437 -12.06 -35.09 9.42
C SER A 437 -12.71 -34.25 10.53
N LEU A 438 -13.23 -33.06 10.21
CA LEU A 438 -13.96 -32.22 11.16
C LEU A 438 -15.20 -32.92 11.71
N LYS A 439 -16.05 -33.45 10.81
CA LYS A 439 -17.28 -34.15 11.17
C LYS A 439 -17.04 -35.41 12.00
N SER A 440 -15.90 -36.08 11.78
CA SER A 440 -15.50 -37.25 12.58
C SER A 440 -15.15 -36.89 14.02
N GLN A 441 -14.63 -35.68 14.27
CA GLN A 441 -14.32 -35.18 15.60
C GLN A 441 -15.56 -34.64 16.30
N ASN A 442 -16.43 -33.96 15.55
CA ASN A 442 -17.71 -33.45 16.03
C ASN A 442 -18.70 -33.33 14.87
N ALA A 443 -19.86 -33.98 14.99
CA ALA A 443 -20.87 -34.00 13.92
C ALA A 443 -21.45 -32.62 13.56
N ASP A 444 -21.37 -31.64 14.47
CA ASP A 444 -21.84 -30.27 14.24
C ASP A 444 -20.79 -29.39 13.54
N TRP A 445 -19.56 -29.87 13.40
CA TRP A 445 -18.47 -29.18 12.70
C TRP A 445 -18.54 -29.47 11.19
N GLY A 446 -17.82 -28.67 10.41
CA GLY A 446 -17.69 -28.90 8.98
C GLY A 446 -17.50 -27.62 8.17
N VAL A 447 -17.10 -27.80 6.93
CA VAL A 447 -16.95 -26.70 5.97
C VAL A 447 -18.31 -26.04 5.72
N ARG A 448 -18.31 -24.71 5.67
CA ARG A 448 -19.53 -23.91 5.47
C ARG A 448 -19.65 -23.51 4.01
N ASP A 449 -20.89 -23.41 3.55
CA ASP A 449 -21.18 -22.93 2.21
C ASP A 449 -21.27 -21.41 2.16
N ILE A 450 -20.68 -20.81 1.12
CA ILE A 450 -20.74 -19.35 0.95
C ILE A 450 -22.19 -18.87 0.85
N SER A 451 -23.07 -19.58 0.11
CA SER A 451 -24.47 -19.16 -0.06
C SER A 451 -25.24 -19.17 1.27
N TYR A 452 -24.90 -20.10 2.17
CA TYR A 452 -25.45 -20.13 3.52
C TYR A 452 -24.99 -18.93 4.34
N LEU A 453 -23.69 -18.62 4.33
CA LEU A 453 -23.13 -17.47 5.05
C LEU A 453 -23.64 -16.14 4.49
N GLU A 454 -23.86 -16.04 3.17
CA GLU A 454 -24.53 -14.89 2.55
C GLU A 454 -25.97 -14.71 3.06
N GLY A 455 -26.70 -15.80 3.26
CA GLY A 455 -28.02 -15.78 3.86
C GLY A 455 -27.99 -15.23 5.29
N LEU A 456 -27.05 -15.71 6.12
CA LEU A 456 -26.83 -15.17 7.47
C LEU A 456 -26.45 -13.68 7.45
N ALA A 457 -25.58 -13.28 6.53
CA ALA A 457 -25.18 -11.90 6.37
C ALA A 457 -26.39 -11.00 6.07
N LYS A 458 -27.22 -11.37 5.10
CA LYS A 458 -28.42 -10.61 4.71
C LYS A 458 -29.39 -10.44 5.88
N ASN A 459 -29.59 -11.49 6.67
CA ASN A 459 -30.46 -11.46 7.86
C ASN A 459 -29.91 -10.59 9.00
N ASN A 460 -28.62 -10.25 8.96
CA ASN A 460 -27.91 -9.48 9.98
C ASN A 460 -27.39 -8.14 9.44
N ASN A 461 -28.07 -7.55 8.45
CA ASN A 461 -27.72 -6.25 7.86
C ASN A 461 -26.29 -6.16 7.29
N LEU A 462 -25.71 -7.30 6.91
CA LEU A 462 -24.44 -7.38 6.20
C LEU A 462 -24.66 -7.81 4.75
N ILE A 463 -23.69 -7.51 3.90
CA ILE A 463 -23.62 -7.99 2.51
C ILE A 463 -22.24 -8.58 2.24
N LEU A 464 -22.19 -9.72 1.55
CA LEU A 464 -20.92 -10.21 1.01
C LEU A 464 -20.50 -9.24 -0.11
N ARG A 465 -19.35 -8.60 0.09
CA ARG A 465 -18.82 -7.60 -0.84
C ARG A 465 -17.78 -8.22 -1.77
N ASN A 466 -16.88 -9.02 -1.21
CA ASN A 466 -15.80 -9.67 -1.96
C ASN A 466 -15.57 -11.10 -1.44
N THR A 467 -15.18 -11.98 -2.34
CA THR A 467 -14.56 -13.27 -2.06
C THR A 467 -13.16 -13.24 -2.67
N VAL A 468 -12.13 -13.48 -1.87
CA VAL A 468 -10.73 -13.44 -2.28
C VAL A 468 -10.14 -14.84 -2.15
N GLU A 469 -9.61 -15.38 -3.24
CA GLU A 469 -8.90 -16.66 -3.22
C GLU A 469 -7.58 -16.54 -2.45
N MET A 470 -7.27 -17.53 -1.62
CA MET A 470 -6.09 -17.57 -0.77
C MET A 470 -5.30 -18.86 -1.01
N PRO A 471 -4.01 -18.92 -0.62
CA PRO A 471 -3.22 -20.14 -0.71
C PRO A 471 -3.89 -21.34 -0.03
N CYS A 472 -3.50 -22.55 -0.43
CA CYS A 472 -4.01 -23.82 0.11
C CYS A 472 -5.53 -24.03 -0.06
N ASN A 473 -6.12 -23.47 -1.12
CA ASN A 473 -7.55 -23.60 -1.45
C ASN A 473 -8.49 -23.01 -0.38
N ASN A 474 -7.99 -22.03 0.38
CA ASN A 474 -8.80 -21.23 1.30
C ASN A 474 -9.33 -19.98 0.60
N LYS A 475 -10.30 -19.33 1.23
CA LYS A 475 -10.80 -18.02 0.80
C LYS A 475 -10.87 -17.06 1.97
N CYS A 476 -10.82 -15.77 1.66
CA CYS A 476 -11.25 -14.70 2.54
C CYS A 476 -12.60 -14.18 2.04
N LEU A 477 -13.62 -14.22 2.89
CA LEU A 477 -14.92 -13.60 2.61
C LEU A 477 -14.98 -12.26 3.34
N ILE A 478 -15.35 -11.20 2.63
CA ILE A 478 -15.43 -9.84 3.17
C ILE A 478 -16.88 -9.40 3.15
N PHE A 479 -17.49 -9.37 4.33
CA PHE A 479 -18.84 -8.86 4.54
C PHE A 479 -18.78 -7.42 5.05
N VAL A 480 -19.71 -6.57 4.58
CA VAL A 480 -19.80 -5.16 4.97
C VAL A 480 -21.14 -4.90 5.62
N ARG A 481 -21.15 -4.25 6.79
CA ARG A 481 -22.38 -3.78 7.43
C ARG A 481 -22.97 -2.60 6.66
N LYS A 482 -24.26 -2.69 6.30
CA LYS A 482 -24.98 -1.63 5.60
C LYS A 482 -25.08 -0.37 6.46
N LEU A 483 -25.13 0.79 5.79
CA LEU A 483 -25.57 2.05 6.38
C LEU A 483 -27.06 1.91 6.74
N GLU A 484 -27.40 2.20 7.99
CA GLU A 484 -28.79 2.53 8.36
C GLU A 484 -29.18 3.90 7.81
#